data_AF-A0A518AT05-F1
#
_entry.id   AF-A0A518AT05-F1
#
_cell.length_a   1.000
_cell.length_b   1.000
_cell.length_c   1.000
_cell.angle_alpha   90.00
_cell.angle_beta   90.00
_cell.angle_gamma   90.00
#
_symmetry.space_group_name_H-M   'P 1'
#
loop_
_entity.id
_entity.type
_entity.pdbx_description
1 polymer ?
#
loop_
_entity_poly.entity_id
_entity_poly.type
_entity_poly.pdbx_seq_one_letter_code
_entity_poly.pdbx_strand_id
1 'polypeptide(L)'
;MWRRIPFSSAVVRMLRATARSRRTWQVAGVLLAATAIVLGFFRFGTWATLQRVAHQIRTTDDSTAAQLVHRLTLFGESAYPTLIEAANSERSAVALAARDELDNLVEQWQQEAFLHPTSFDLDDNALPLAKSLEQKLPAMTASGRRWSRIKLIELLDMAQKQAFGQRWELIRVCDRALSSLPPEEPRANFEPDVEYRLTLDAPVEIEEIFVEQPRSIDLLPVPQEVSLNDPPPVPPTEAESPQVVKINEPAPLQLEEIPYPTSEDELTDWDSTVELQPIPRTPIEAAEEALVAQTDSDRTLFELLAKGDDAQQQSAARALSQRGYGSASPLDARMMISPSTTDRVALVSRVMTAPRLEPTKWLWRLAHDPAGEVRAAALSGIRTSGNAEMIEAAYELALRDADPRVATEAHQLRAMMR
;
A
#
# COMPACT_ATOMS: atom_id res chain seq x y z
N MET A 1 -3.68 5.93 13.29
CA MET A 1 -4.95 6.70 13.47
C MET A 1 -4.81 7.67 14.65
N TRP A 2 -4.22 8.85 14.41
CA TRP A 2 -4.15 9.94 15.42
C TRP A 2 -5.25 10.96 15.09
N ARG A 3 -6.34 10.98 15.86
CA ARG A 3 -7.41 11.98 15.68
C ARG A 3 -6.86 13.37 16.07
N ARG A 4 -6.84 14.31 15.12
CA ARG A 4 -6.63 15.74 15.40
C ARG A 4 -7.70 16.21 16.39
N ILE A 5 -7.28 16.54 17.62
CA ILE A 5 -8.16 17.15 18.62
C ILE A 5 -8.49 18.58 18.14
N PRO A 6 -9.77 19.00 18.06
CA PRO A 6 -10.14 20.35 17.64
C PRO A 6 -9.76 21.38 18.71
N PHE A 7 -8.51 21.85 18.67
CA PHE A 7 -7.92 22.75 19.66
C PHE A 7 -8.35 24.23 19.51
N SER A 8 -9.09 24.61 18.47
CA SER A 8 -9.20 26.03 18.09
C SER A 8 -10.24 26.85 18.87
N SER A 9 -11.33 26.28 19.39
CA SER A 9 -12.41 27.09 19.98
C SER A 9 -12.36 27.21 21.51
N ALA A 10 -11.94 26.16 22.21
CA ALA A 10 -11.86 26.15 23.68
C ALA A 10 -10.66 26.97 24.19
N VAL A 11 -9.50 26.85 23.54
CA VAL A 11 -8.28 27.58 23.92
C VAL A 11 -8.43 29.08 23.69
N VAL A 12 -9.09 29.48 22.61
CA VAL A 12 -9.32 30.91 22.31
C VAL A 12 -10.29 31.56 23.30
N ARG A 13 -11.33 30.84 23.78
CA ARG A 13 -12.23 31.37 24.84
C ARG A 13 -11.54 31.42 26.21
N MET A 14 -10.70 30.45 26.53
CA MET A 14 -9.94 30.43 27.78
C MET A 14 -8.91 31.58 27.82
N LEU A 15 -8.25 31.88 26.70
CA LEU A 15 -7.28 32.98 26.59
C LEU A 15 -7.92 34.38 26.73
N ARG A 16 -9.20 34.56 26.34
CA ARG A 16 -9.90 35.85 26.51
C ARG A 16 -10.33 36.14 27.95
N ALA A 17 -10.54 35.11 28.78
CA ALA A 17 -11.00 35.29 30.16
C ALA A 17 -9.86 35.69 31.14
N THR A 18 -8.60 35.46 30.80
CA THR A 18 -7.43 35.62 31.70
C THR A 18 -6.60 36.90 31.48
N ALA A 19 -7.11 37.87 30.72
CA ALA A 19 -6.36 39.02 30.20
C ALA A 19 -6.16 40.22 31.17
N ARG A 20 -6.13 40.02 32.50
CA ARG A 20 -5.88 41.11 33.47
C ARG A 20 -4.61 40.99 34.32
N SER A 21 -3.81 39.93 34.16
CA SER A 21 -2.60 39.72 34.96
C SER A 21 -1.34 39.71 34.08
N ARG A 22 -0.36 40.58 34.36
CA ARG A 22 0.96 40.52 33.67
C ARG A 22 1.67 39.18 33.85
N ARG A 23 1.35 38.42 34.90
CA ARG A 23 1.91 37.08 35.13
C ARG A 23 1.35 36.03 34.17
N THR A 24 0.11 36.17 33.68
CA THR A 24 -0.47 35.19 32.75
C THR A 24 0.17 35.26 31.36
N TRP A 25 0.61 36.45 30.94
CA TRP A 25 1.33 36.63 29.67
C TRP A 25 2.73 36.00 29.67
N GLN A 26 3.44 36.04 30.81
CA GLN A 26 4.75 35.38 30.94
C GLN A 26 4.62 33.85 30.86
N VAL A 27 3.63 33.27 31.54
CA VAL A 27 3.38 31.82 31.51
C VAL A 27 2.94 31.37 30.11
N ALA A 28 2.05 32.12 29.45
CA ALA A 28 1.64 31.82 28.08
C ALA A 28 2.81 31.90 27.09
N GLY A 29 3.67 32.91 27.21
CA GLY A 29 4.87 33.05 26.37
C GLY A 29 5.84 31.88 26.54
N VAL A 30 6.10 31.44 27.77
CA VAL A 30 6.98 30.30 28.05
C VAL A 30 6.38 28.99 27.49
N LEU A 31 5.07 28.78 27.65
CA LEU A 31 4.40 27.59 27.10
C LEU A 31 4.43 27.56 25.57
N LEU A 32 4.20 28.70 24.91
CA LEU A 32 4.30 28.79 23.45
C LEU A 32 5.72 28.53 22.95
N ALA A 33 6.73 29.10 23.61
CA ALA A 33 8.14 28.87 23.28
C ALA A 33 8.54 27.39 23.48
N ALA A 34 8.16 26.78 24.61
CA ALA A 34 8.42 25.36 24.87
C ALA A 34 7.73 24.46 23.83
N THR A 35 6.48 24.76 23.46
CA THR A 35 5.75 24.01 22.43
C THR A 35 6.42 24.14 21.06
N ALA A 36 6.85 25.35 20.69
CA ALA A 36 7.58 25.58 19.44
C ALA A 36 8.92 24.83 19.40
N ILE A 37 9.64 24.79 20.52
CA ILE A 37 10.90 24.04 20.66
C ILE A 37 10.64 22.53 20.48
N VAL A 38 9.64 21.97 21.18
CA VAL A 38 9.31 20.53 21.07
C VAL A 38 8.88 20.17 19.65
N LEU A 39 8.04 20.99 19.00
CA LEU A 39 7.64 20.79 17.60
C LEU A 39 8.82 20.90 16.63
N GLY A 40 9.75 21.84 16.90
CA GLY A 40 10.98 22.01 16.13
C GLY A 40 11.90 20.78 16.23
N PHE A 41 12.13 20.27 17.44
CA PHE A 41 12.92 19.05 17.66
C PHE A 41 12.29 17.83 16.99
N PHE A 42 10.96 17.70 17.05
CA PHE A 42 10.27 16.58 16.41
C PHE A 42 10.41 16.65 14.88
N ARG A 43 10.17 17.82 14.27
CA ARG A 43 10.34 18.00 12.81
C ARG A 43 11.78 17.85 12.34
N PHE A 44 12.75 18.35 13.10
CA PHE A 44 14.15 18.22 12.75
C PHE A 44 14.63 16.77 12.88
N GLY A 45 14.19 16.08 13.92
CA GLY A 45 14.51 14.66 14.14
C GLY A 45 13.99 13.77 13.01
N THR A 46 12.72 13.91 12.62
CA THR A 46 12.13 13.13 11.52
C THR A 46 12.81 13.42 10.19
N TRP A 47 13.15 14.67 9.92
CA TRP A 47 13.87 15.05 8.71
C TRP A 47 15.27 14.42 8.67
N ALA A 48 16.03 14.46 9.77
CA ALA A 48 17.38 13.87 9.82
C ALA A 48 17.37 12.33 9.69
N THR A 49 16.34 11.66 10.21
CA THR A 49 16.16 10.21 9.99
C THR A 49 15.76 9.89 8.56
N LEU A 50 14.87 10.68 7.96
CA LEU A 50 14.46 10.54 6.57
C LEU A 50 15.66 10.67 5.63
N GLN A 51 16.50 11.69 5.82
CA GLN A 51 17.72 11.89 5.02
C GLN A 51 18.71 10.72 5.14
N ARG A 52 18.82 10.12 6.33
CA ARG A 52 19.66 8.93 6.53
C ARG A 52 19.13 7.73 5.77
N VAL A 53 17.82 7.46 5.83
CA VAL A 53 17.22 6.36 5.06
C VAL A 53 17.32 6.62 3.55
N ALA A 54 17.09 7.85 3.11
CA ALA A 54 17.25 8.25 1.71
C ALA A 54 18.68 8.02 1.23
N HIS A 55 19.69 8.37 2.04
CA HIS A 55 21.08 8.10 1.74
C HIS A 55 21.38 6.60 1.66
N GLN A 56 20.86 5.80 2.60
CA GLN A 56 21.01 4.34 2.58
C GLN A 56 20.38 3.71 1.33
N ILE A 57 19.21 4.16 0.88
CA ILE A 57 18.59 3.65 -0.35
C ILE A 57 19.49 3.90 -1.56
N ARG A 58 20.21 5.03 -1.59
CA ARG A 58 21.13 5.34 -2.69
C ARG A 58 22.38 4.45 -2.69
N THR A 59 22.87 4.04 -1.51
CA THR A 59 24.18 3.36 -1.36
C THR A 59 24.12 1.86 -1.11
N THR A 60 23.01 1.32 -0.59
CA THR A 60 22.91 -0.09 -0.19
C THR A 60 22.58 -0.99 -1.38
N ASP A 61 22.90 -2.28 -1.31
CA ASP A 61 22.62 -3.30 -2.32
C ASP A 61 21.11 -3.50 -2.60
N ASP A 62 20.79 -3.91 -3.83
CA ASP A 62 19.43 -4.10 -4.34
C ASP A 62 18.59 -5.08 -3.50
N SER A 63 19.23 -6.08 -2.86
CA SER A 63 18.55 -7.07 -2.02
C SER A 63 17.88 -6.48 -0.78
N THR A 64 18.31 -5.30 -0.34
CA THR A 64 17.75 -4.61 0.84
C THR A 64 16.88 -3.41 0.48
N ALA A 65 16.83 -3.04 -0.80
CA ALA A 65 16.13 -1.84 -1.28
C ALA A 65 14.66 -1.83 -0.86
N ALA A 66 13.95 -2.94 -1.04
CA ALA A 66 12.53 -3.06 -0.67
C ALA A 66 12.29 -2.81 0.83
N GLN A 67 13.15 -3.31 1.72
CA GLN A 67 13.01 -3.10 3.16
C GLN A 67 13.26 -1.64 3.55
N LEU A 68 14.25 -0.99 2.93
CA LEU A 68 14.54 0.43 3.20
C LEU A 68 13.45 1.35 2.66
N VAL A 69 12.92 1.06 1.47
CA VAL A 69 11.79 1.78 0.88
C VAL A 69 10.54 1.60 1.76
N HIS A 70 10.24 0.38 2.20
CA HIS A 70 9.14 0.14 3.14
C HIS A 70 9.31 0.95 4.43
N ARG A 71 10.53 1.08 4.95
CA ARG A 71 10.79 1.94 6.13
C ARG A 71 10.50 3.42 5.87
N LEU A 72 10.60 3.91 4.63
CA LEU A 72 10.23 5.29 4.30
C LEU A 72 8.74 5.53 4.49
N THR A 73 7.88 4.54 4.22
CA THR A 73 6.42 4.72 4.33
C THR A 73 5.97 4.99 5.78
N LEU A 74 6.76 4.53 6.76
CA LEU A 74 6.52 4.79 8.19
C LEU A 74 6.59 6.27 8.57
N PHE A 75 7.20 7.13 7.75
CA PHE A 75 7.27 8.58 7.98
C PHE A 75 6.07 9.35 7.39
N GLY A 76 5.10 8.65 6.79
CA GLY A 76 3.86 9.22 6.25
C GLY A 76 4.10 10.29 5.20
N GLU A 77 3.31 11.36 5.24
CA GLU A 77 3.35 12.46 4.26
C GLU A 77 4.75 13.08 4.07
N SER A 78 5.57 13.10 5.13
CA SER A 78 6.92 13.67 5.06
C SER A 78 7.88 12.87 4.18
N ALA A 79 7.55 11.60 3.85
CA ALA A 79 8.36 10.75 2.99
C ALA A 79 8.01 10.83 1.51
N TYR A 80 6.86 11.38 1.11
CA TYR A 80 6.44 11.37 -0.30
C TYR A 80 7.49 11.94 -1.26
N PRO A 81 8.16 13.09 -0.99
CA PRO A 81 9.20 13.58 -1.88
C PRO A 81 10.36 12.58 -2.07
N THR A 82 10.70 11.83 -1.03
CA THR A 82 11.80 10.84 -1.07
C THR A 82 11.36 9.55 -1.73
N LEU A 83 10.14 9.08 -1.47
CA LEU A 83 9.55 7.92 -2.15
C LEU A 83 9.41 8.16 -3.64
N ILE A 84 9.02 9.37 -4.05
CA ILE A 84 8.93 9.75 -5.47
C ILE A 84 10.32 9.83 -6.12
N GLU A 85 11.33 10.35 -5.41
CA GLU A 85 12.72 10.27 -5.89
C GLU A 85 13.19 8.82 -6.06
N ALA A 86 12.87 7.95 -5.11
CA ALA A 86 13.18 6.52 -5.18
C ALA A 86 12.44 5.84 -6.35
N ALA A 87 11.15 6.14 -6.56
CA ALA A 87 10.35 5.65 -7.69
C ALA A 87 10.87 6.11 -9.06
N ASN A 88 11.65 7.19 -9.09
CA ASN A 88 12.34 7.70 -10.27
C ASN A 88 13.82 7.27 -10.36
N SER A 89 14.28 6.37 -9.49
CA SER A 89 15.67 5.89 -9.52
C SER A 89 15.99 5.16 -10.83
N GLU A 90 17.24 5.28 -11.29
CA GLU A 90 17.78 4.46 -12.38
C GLU A 90 17.98 3.00 -11.95
N ARG A 91 18.07 2.75 -10.64
CA ARG A 91 18.15 1.39 -10.09
C ARG A 91 16.77 0.77 -10.08
N SER A 92 16.54 -0.18 -10.98
CA SER A 92 15.23 -0.83 -11.18
C SER A 92 14.65 -1.40 -9.88
N ALA A 93 15.45 -2.06 -9.05
CA ALA A 93 15.00 -2.62 -7.77
C ALA A 93 14.45 -1.56 -6.81
N VAL A 94 15.12 -0.40 -6.70
CA VAL A 94 14.68 0.73 -5.86
C VAL A 94 13.42 1.37 -6.43
N ALA A 95 13.40 1.60 -7.75
CA ALA A 95 12.27 2.21 -8.43
C ALA A 95 11.01 1.37 -8.32
N LEU A 96 11.09 0.06 -8.60
CA LEU A 96 9.97 -0.86 -8.50
C LEU A 96 9.43 -0.95 -7.07
N ALA A 97 10.31 -1.16 -6.08
CA ALA A 97 9.87 -1.23 -4.69
C ALA A 97 9.15 0.07 -4.23
N ALA A 98 9.64 1.24 -4.64
CA ALA A 98 9.01 2.52 -4.27
C ALA A 98 7.69 2.75 -4.99
N ARG A 99 7.56 2.30 -6.25
CA ARG A 99 6.30 2.34 -6.99
C ARG A 99 5.28 1.40 -6.35
N ASP A 100 5.66 0.17 -6.03
CA ASP A 100 4.78 -0.80 -5.39
C ASP A 100 4.22 -0.27 -4.05
N GLU A 101 5.07 0.33 -3.20
CA GLU A 101 4.61 0.91 -1.94
C GLU A 101 3.66 2.10 -2.12
N LEU A 102 3.93 2.98 -3.10
CA LEU A 102 3.02 4.10 -3.43
C LEU A 102 1.71 3.60 -4.04
N ASP A 103 1.76 2.55 -4.87
CA ASP A 103 0.59 1.93 -5.48
C ASP A 103 -0.31 1.29 -4.42
N ASN A 104 0.27 0.53 -3.48
CA ASN A 104 -0.45 -0.04 -2.34
C ASN A 104 -1.12 1.04 -1.49
N LEU A 105 -0.44 2.17 -1.29
CA LEU A 105 -0.95 3.29 -0.49
C LEU A 105 -2.11 4.02 -1.19
N VAL A 106 -2.00 4.29 -2.50
CA VAL A 106 -3.13 4.85 -3.28
C VAL A 106 -4.31 3.87 -3.33
N GLU A 107 -4.04 2.58 -3.48
CA GLU A 107 -5.06 1.54 -3.48
C GLU A 107 -5.79 1.45 -2.13
N GLN A 108 -5.07 1.56 -1.01
CA GLN A 108 -5.66 1.64 0.32
C GLN A 108 -6.57 2.87 0.45
N TRP A 109 -6.14 4.04 -0.04
CA TRP A 109 -6.95 5.26 -0.02
C TRP A 109 -8.22 5.15 -0.84
N GLN A 110 -8.14 4.56 -2.03
CA GLN A 110 -9.34 4.32 -2.85
C GLN A 110 -10.35 3.44 -2.10
N GLN A 111 -9.88 2.43 -1.37
CA GLN A 111 -10.73 1.58 -0.53
C GLN A 111 -11.34 2.36 0.64
N GLU A 112 -10.54 3.13 1.38
CA GLU A 112 -11.03 3.94 2.51
C GLU A 112 -12.03 5.01 2.03
N ALA A 113 -11.75 5.66 0.90
CA ALA A 113 -12.62 6.64 0.26
C ALA A 113 -13.94 6.02 -0.22
N PHE A 114 -13.92 4.75 -0.66
CA PHE A 114 -15.11 4.00 -1.03
C PHE A 114 -15.94 3.59 0.19
N LEU A 115 -15.29 3.06 1.24
CA LEU A 115 -15.96 2.60 2.46
C LEU A 115 -16.49 3.76 3.31
N HIS A 116 -15.80 4.89 3.28
CA HIS A 116 -16.04 6.03 4.15
C HIS A 116 -16.03 7.37 3.40
N PRO A 117 -16.93 7.57 2.42
CA PRO A 117 -16.92 8.73 1.53
C PRO A 117 -17.16 10.07 2.25
N THR A 118 -17.69 10.05 3.47
CA THR A 118 -17.94 11.27 4.26
C THR A 118 -16.83 11.60 5.26
N SER A 119 -15.94 10.64 5.56
CA SER A 119 -14.88 10.84 6.58
C SER A 119 -13.47 10.67 6.06
N PHE A 120 -13.28 10.14 4.85
CA PHE A 120 -11.97 10.09 4.23
C PHE A 120 -11.56 11.48 3.75
N ASP A 121 -10.48 12.01 4.33
CA ASP A 121 -9.98 13.35 4.01
C ASP A 121 -8.93 13.27 2.90
N LEU A 122 -9.30 13.72 1.69
CA LEU A 122 -8.38 13.80 0.56
C LEU A 122 -7.26 14.82 0.77
N ASP A 123 -7.50 15.87 1.56
CA ASP A 123 -6.55 16.97 1.75
C ASP A 123 -5.39 16.54 2.66
N ASP A 124 -5.65 15.67 3.64
CA ASP A 124 -4.63 15.14 4.55
C ASP A 124 -3.84 13.97 3.91
N ASN A 125 -4.41 13.25 2.93
CA ASN A 125 -3.78 12.04 2.37
C ASN A 125 -3.28 12.20 0.92
N ALA A 126 -4.21 12.36 -0.02
CA ALA A 126 -3.92 12.32 -1.46
C ALA A 126 -3.29 13.62 -1.98
N LEU A 127 -3.70 14.77 -1.42
CA LEU A 127 -3.22 16.08 -1.86
C LEU A 127 -1.70 16.29 -1.64
N PRO A 128 -1.11 15.93 -0.49
CA PRO A 128 0.35 16.01 -0.32
C PRO A 128 1.13 15.14 -1.30
N LEU A 129 0.61 13.97 -1.67
CA LEU A 129 1.23 13.11 -2.68
C LEU A 129 1.17 13.76 -4.06
N ALA A 130 0.00 14.24 -4.48
CA ALA A 130 -0.19 14.92 -5.77
C ALA A 130 0.73 16.15 -5.91
N LYS A 131 0.83 16.98 -4.86
CA LYS A 131 1.75 18.14 -4.84
C LYS A 131 3.21 17.73 -4.93
N SER A 132 3.59 16.64 -4.27
CA SER A 132 4.96 16.12 -4.33
C SER A 132 5.29 15.58 -5.73
N LEU A 133 4.33 14.93 -6.40
CA LEU A 133 4.47 14.51 -7.80
C LEU A 133 4.63 15.72 -8.72
N GLU A 134 3.72 16.70 -8.65
CA GLU A 134 3.77 17.95 -9.41
C GLU A 134 5.15 18.63 -9.30
N GLN A 135 5.68 18.74 -8.08
CA GLN A 135 6.97 19.36 -7.83
C GLN A 135 8.15 18.58 -8.44
N LYS A 136 8.09 17.24 -8.48
CA LYS A 136 9.19 16.38 -8.92
C LYS A 136 9.13 16.02 -10.40
N LEU A 137 7.98 16.15 -11.04
CA LEU A 137 7.74 15.83 -12.44
C LEU A 137 8.82 16.37 -13.41
N PRO A 138 9.29 17.63 -13.30
CA PRO A 138 10.29 18.16 -14.24
C PRO A 138 11.64 17.42 -14.21
N ALA A 139 11.99 16.82 -13.07
CA ALA A 139 13.25 16.09 -12.88
C ALA A 139 13.13 14.58 -13.14
N MET A 140 11.96 14.09 -13.55
CA MET A 140 11.73 12.66 -13.74
C MET A 140 12.27 12.12 -15.06
N THR A 141 12.71 10.86 -15.04
CA THR A 141 13.00 10.06 -16.23
C THR A 141 11.73 9.80 -17.04
N ALA A 142 11.86 9.32 -18.29
CA ALA A 142 10.69 8.95 -19.10
C ALA A 142 9.81 7.89 -18.42
N SER A 143 10.43 6.87 -17.81
CA SER A 143 9.73 5.83 -17.02
C SER A 143 9.00 6.44 -15.82
N GLY A 144 9.67 7.31 -15.06
CA GLY A 144 9.08 7.99 -13.90
C GLY A 144 7.91 8.90 -14.28
N ARG A 145 7.99 9.62 -15.41
CA ARG A 145 6.89 10.45 -15.94
C ARG A 145 5.68 9.61 -16.34
N ARG A 146 5.90 8.47 -17.01
CA ARG A 146 4.82 7.55 -17.40
C ARG A 146 4.10 6.96 -16.19
N TRP A 147 4.85 6.49 -15.20
CA TRP A 147 4.27 6.01 -13.95
C TRP A 147 3.52 7.14 -13.21
N SER A 148 4.11 8.33 -13.11
CA SER A 148 3.47 9.48 -12.45
C SER A 148 2.17 9.90 -13.13
N ARG A 149 2.10 9.82 -14.47
CA ARG A 149 0.84 10.05 -15.21
C ARG A 149 -0.26 9.11 -14.74
N ILE A 150 0.03 7.82 -14.67
CA ILE A 150 -0.94 6.80 -14.22
C ILE A 150 -1.42 7.13 -12.80
N LYS A 151 -0.50 7.43 -11.89
CA LYS A 151 -0.84 7.79 -10.51
C LYS A 151 -1.67 9.07 -10.42
N LEU A 152 -1.33 10.11 -11.19
CA LEU A 152 -2.11 11.35 -11.20
C LEU A 152 -3.54 11.14 -11.73
N ILE A 153 -3.72 10.26 -12.72
CA ILE A 153 -5.05 9.86 -13.21
C ILE A 153 -5.84 9.11 -12.13
N GLU A 154 -5.21 8.18 -11.42
CA GLU A 154 -5.86 7.45 -10.30
C GLU A 154 -6.29 8.39 -9.17
N LEU A 155 -5.44 9.36 -8.81
CA LEU A 155 -5.77 10.38 -7.80
C LEU A 155 -6.89 11.30 -8.28
N LEU A 156 -6.92 11.65 -9.58
CA LEU A 156 -7.97 12.46 -10.18
C LEU A 156 -9.32 11.73 -10.18
N ASP A 157 -9.35 10.46 -10.60
CA ASP A 157 -10.55 9.61 -10.57
C ASP A 157 -11.11 9.46 -9.14
N MET A 158 -10.22 9.22 -8.16
CA MET A 158 -10.60 9.18 -6.75
C MET A 158 -11.22 10.51 -6.29
N ALA A 159 -10.64 11.66 -6.68
CA ALA A 159 -11.18 12.98 -6.34
C ALA A 159 -12.56 13.22 -6.96
N GLN A 160 -12.79 12.79 -8.20
CA GLN A 160 -14.06 12.96 -8.91
C GLN A 160 -15.21 12.18 -8.25
N LYS A 161 -14.91 11.03 -7.64
CA LYS A 161 -15.88 10.17 -6.93
C LYS A 161 -16.29 10.72 -5.56
N GLN A 162 -15.55 11.67 -4.98
CA GLN A 162 -15.83 12.24 -3.66
C GLN A 162 -16.76 13.47 -3.72
N ALA A 163 -17.35 13.82 -2.57
CA ALA A 163 -18.23 14.98 -2.43
C ALA A 163 -17.51 16.32 -2.68
N PHE A 164 -18.25 17.33 -3.11
CA PHE A 164 -17.73 18.56 -3.74
C PHE A 164 -16.71 19.38 -2.91
N GLY A 165 -16.74 19.31 -1.58
CA GLY A 165 -16.00 20.23 -0.70
C GLY A 165 -14.49 19.98 -0.61
N GLN A 166 -14.02 18.74 -0.76
CA GLN A 166 -12.62 18.34 -0.50
C GLN A 166 -11.84 17.94 -1.77
N ARG A 167 -12.46 18.07 -2.96
CA ARG A 167 -11.88 17.55 -4.21
C ARG A 167 -11.22 18.60 -5.11
N TRP A 168 -11.60 19.87 -5.00
CA TRP A 168 -11.22 20.87 -6.02
C TRP A 168 -9.72 21.15 -6.07
N GLU A 169 -9.07 21.21 -4.91
CA GLU A 169 -7.63 21.47 -4.86
C GLU A 169 -6.82 20.27 -5.40
N LEU A 170 -7.24 19.04 -5.09
CA LEU A 170 -6.63 17.83 -5.63
C LEU A 170 -6.81 17.75 -7.16
N ILE A 171 -8.02 17.98 -7.67
CA ILE A 171 -8.30 18.03 -9.12
C ILE A 171 -7.39 19.06 -9.79
N ARG A 172 -7.33 20.28 -9.25
CA ARG A 172 -6.50 21.37 -9.81
C ARG A 172 -5.02 21.05 -9.84
N VAL A 173 -4.49 20.39 -8.80
CA VAL A 173 -3.09 19.96 -8.74
C VAL A 173 -2.83 18.83 -9.75
N CYS A 174 -3.70 17.82 -9.82
CA CYS A 174 -3.59 16.74 -10.79
C CYS A 174 -3.66 17.25 -12.24
N ASP A 175 -4.61 18.13 -12.57
CA ASP A 175 -4.75 18.69 -13.91
C ASP A 175 -3.53 19.51 -14.32
N ARG A 176 -2.99 20.33 -13.41
CA ARG A 176 -1.77 21.11 -13.70
C ARG A 176 -0.56 20.21 -13.92
N ALA A 177 -0.41 19.19 -13.07
CA ALA A 177 0.66 18.21 -13.18
C ALA A 177 0.55 17.41 -14.49
N LEU A 178 -0.65 16.95 -14.85
CA LEU A 178 -0.91 16.23 -16.10
C LEU A 178 -0.65 17.13 -17.33
N SER A 179 -1.04 18.40 -17.29
CA SER A 179 -0.78 19.36 -18.37
C SER A 179 0.70 19.70 -18.54
N SER A 180 1.52 19.54 -17.50
CA SER A 180 2.97 19.76 -17.57
C SER A 180 3.73 18.60 -18.22
N LEU A 181 3.10 17.42 -18.34
CA LEU A 181 3.70 16.27 -18.95
C LEU A 181 3.65 16.39 -20.49
N PRO A 182 4.74 16.03 -21.21
CA PRO A 182 4.71 15.98 -22.66
C PRO A 182 3.63 14.98 -23.13
N PRO A 183 2.92 15.24 -24.23
CA PRO A 183 1.93 14.30 -24.77
C PRO A 183 2.57 12.91 -24.91
N GLU A 184 1.81 11.84 -24.60
CA GLU A 184 2.34 10.48 -24.81
C GLU A 184 2.72 10.36 -26.27
N GLU A 185 4.00 10.14 -26.55
CA GLU A 185 4.40 9.79 -27.90
C GLU A 185 3.57 8.55 -28.27
N PRO A 186 2.79 8.60 -29.36
CA PRO A 186 2.00 7.46 -29.79
C PRO A 186 2.95 6.29 -29.87
N ARG A 187 2.65 5.23 -29.11
CA ARG A 187 3.52 4.05 -28.89
C ARG A 187 3.94 3.49 -30.24
N ALA A 188 5.03 4.02 -30.80
CA ALA A 188 5.58 3.58 -32.04
C ALA A 188 6.32 2.29 -31.71
N ASN A 189 5.58 1.18 -31.72
CA ASN A 189 6.09 -0.19 -31.64
C ASN A 189 7.24 -0.36 -30.63
N PHE A 190 7.06 0.15 -29.41
CA PHE A 190 7.89 -0.31 -28.29
C PHE A 190 7.49 -1.77 -28.05
N GLU A 191 8.28 -2.69 -28.61
CA GLU A 191 8.38 -4.04 -28.07
C GLU A 191 8.52 -3.90 -26.54
N PRO A 192 7.71 -4.61 -25.75
CA PRO A 192 7.75 -4.50 -24.29
C PRO A 192 9.17 -4.83 -23.84
N ASP A 193 9.92 -3.77 -23.53
CA ASP A 193 11.31 -3.84 -23.14
C ASP A 193 11.36 -4.65 -21.84
N VAL A 194 11.81 -5.89 -21.98
CA VAL A 194 12.20 -6.80 -20.92
C VAL A 194 11.10 -7.07 -19.90
N GLU A 195 10.26 -8.05 -20.23
CA GLU A 195 9.74 -9.00 -19.24
C GLU A 195 10.95 -9.50 -18.43
N TYR A 196 11.20 -8.92 -17.25
CA TYR A 196 12.14 -9.45 -16.26
C TYR A 196 11.55 -10.75 -15.71
N ARG A 197 11.44 -11.77 -16.55
CA ARG A 197 11.47 -13.15 -16.13
C ARG A 197 12.83 -13.31 -15.46
N LEU A 198 12.81 -13.39 -14.14
CA LEU A 198 13.86 -14.06 -13.37
C LEU A 198 14.01 -15.46 -13.99
N THR A 199 14.87 -15.59 -14.99
CA THR A 199 15.32 -16.86 -15.55
C THR A 199 16.22 -17.46 -14.49
N LEU A 200 15.60 -18.19 -13.57
CA LEU A 200 16.25 -19.10 -12.64
C LEU A 200 16.70 -20.36 -13.40
N ASP A 201 17.40 -20.20 -14.53
CA ASP A 201 17.86 -21.30 -15.39
C ASP A 201 19.35 -21.63 -15.15
N ALA A 202 19.92 -21.23 -14.01
CA ALA A 202 21.14 -21.84 -13.54
C ALA A 202 20.79 -23.19 -12.88
N PRO A 203 21.28 -24.34 -13.39
CA PRO A 203 21.13 -25.60 -12.69
C PRO A 203 21.85 -25.48 -11.35
N VAL A 204 21.09 -25.39 -10.26
CA VAL A 204 21.62 -25.56 -8.92
C VAL A 204 22.02 -27.04 -8.81
N GLU A 205 23.31 -27.32 -8.87
CA GLU A 205 23.87 -28.57 -8.36
C GLU A 205 23.46 -28.67 -6.90
N ILE A 206 22.48 -29.53 -6.62
CA ILE A 206 22.11 -29.90 -5.27
C ILE A 206 23.26 -30.79 -4.78
N GLU A 207 24.27 -30.19 -4.15
CA GLU A 207 25.17 -30.95 -3.28
C GLU A 207 24.31 -31.63 -2.22
N GLU A 208 24.40 -32.96 -2.15
CA GLU A 208 23.76 -33.77 -1.13
C GLU A 208 24.19 -33.26 0.25
N ILE A 209 23.32 -32.48 0.89
CA ILE A 209 23.50 -32.10 2.29
C ILE A 209 23.37 -33.37 3.11
N PHE A 210 24.52 -33.94 3.47
CA PHE A 210 24.64 -35.01 4.43
C PHE A 210 24.03 -34.55 5.76
N VAL A 211 22.88 -35.11 6.12
CA VAL A 211 22.23 -34.86 7.40
C VAL A 211 23.06 -35.59 8.46
N GLU A 212 24.03 -34.87 9.06
CA GLU A 212 24.70 -35.35 10.27
C GLU A 212 23.66 -35.52 11.39
N GLN A 213 23.61 -36.73 11.96
CA GLN A 213 22.76 -37.06 13.09
C GLN A 213 22.99 -36.08 14.26
N PRO A 214 21.94 -35.73 15.02
CA PRO A 214 22.07 -34.83 16.16
C PRO A 214 22.99 -35.46 17.22
N ARG A 215 24.20 -34.90 17.35
CA ARG A 215 25.09 -35.18 18.47
C ARG A 215 24.44 -34.66 19.75
N SER A 216 24.43 -35.51 20.77
CA SER A 216 24.04 -35.22 22.14
C SER A 216 24.64 -33.89 22.60
N ILE A 217 23.79 -32.93 22.96
CA ILE A 217 24.23 -31.65 23.53
C ILE A 217 24.69 -31.92 24.96
N ASP A 218 26.00 -31.95 25.17
CA ASP A 218 26.58 -31.87 26.49
C ASP A 218 26.29 -30.48 27.08
N LEU A 219 25.69 -30.50 28.27
CA LEU A 219 25.31 -29.32 29.05
C LEU A 219 26.56 -28.49 29.37
N LEU A 220 26.70 -27.34 28.71
CA LEU A 220 27.69 -26.33 29.07
C LEU A 220 27.36 -25.71 30.44
N PRO A 221 28.37 -25.39 31.27
CA PRO A 221 28.16 -24.76 32.57
C PRO A 221 27.66 -23.32 32.42
N VAL A 222 26.71 -22.99 33.30
CA VAL A 222 26.07 -21.67 33.45
C VAL A 222 27.13 -20.57 33.67
N PRO A 223 27.10 -19.45 32.92
CA PRO A 223 28.00 -18.32 33.15
C PRO A 223 27.68 -17.64 34.48
N GLN A 224 28.71 -17.41 35.29
CA GLN A 224 28.63 -16.63 36.52
C GLN A 224 28.28 -15.16 36.24
N GLU A 225 27.52 -14.58 37.17
CA GLU A 225 27.10 -13.19 37.21
C GLU A 225 28.29 -12.23 37.03
N VAL A 226 28.28 -11.48 35.92
CA VAL A 226 29.20 -10.36 35.71
C VAL A 226 28.66 -9.15 36.47
N SER A 227 29.39 -8.77 37.52
CA SER A 227 29.16 -7.59 38.34
C SER A 227 29.15 -6.31 37.49
N LEU A 228 28.08 -5.55 37.63
CA LEU A 228 27.70 -4.41 36.78
C LEU A 228 28.07 -3.09 37.47
N ASN A 229 29.37 -2.84 37.68
CA ASN A 229 29.86 -1.71 38.49
C ASN A 229 31.11 -1.00 37.95
N ASP A 230 31.27 -0.88 36.63
CA ASP A 230 32.26 0.04 36.05
C ASP A 230 31.61 1.02 35.05
N PRO A 231 31.77 2.35 35.24
CA PRO A 231 31.32 3.33 34.27
C PRO A 231 32.23 3.35 33.02
N PRO A 232 31.66 3.52 31.82
CA PRO A 232 32.43 3.51 30.58
C PRO A 232 33.36 4.75 30.47
N PRO A 233 34.55 4.61 29.85
CA PRO A 233 35.46 5.72 29.62
C PRO A 233 34.91 6.70 28.58
N VAL A 234 35.02 7.99 28.89
CA VAL A 234 34.66 9.11 28.02
C VAL A 234 35.69 9.23 26.89
N PRO A 235 35.29 9.22 25.60
CA PRO A 235 36.21 9.46 24.50
C PRO A 235 36.60 10.95 24.42
N PRO A 236 37.83 11.27 23.97
CA PRO A 236 38.31 12.65 23.86
C PRO A 236 37.60 13.41 22.73
N THR A 237 37.10 14.59 23.06
CA THR A 237 36.52 15.57 22.15
C THR A 237 37.65 16.32 21.42
N GLU A 238 37.96 15.92 20.19
CA GLU A 238 38.72 16.75 19.25
C GLU A 238 37.75 17.64 18.46
N ALA A 239 37.93 18.95 18.59
CA ALA A 239 37.18 19.98 17.90
C ALA A 239 37.88 20.33 16.59
N GLU A 240 37.42 19.77 15.47
CA GLU A 240 37.79 20.27 14.14
C GLU A 240 36.78 21.32 13.67
N SER A 241 37.34 22.46 13.27
CA SER A 241 36.62 23.64 12.81
C SER A 241 36.17 23.47 11.35
N PRO A 242 34.94 23.84 10.97
CA PRO A 242 34.49 23.69 9.59
C PRO A 242 35.18 24.72 8.68
N GLN A 243 35.88 24.21 7.66
CA GLN A 243 36.41 25.03 6.57
C GLN A 243 35.27 25.57 5.70
N VAL A 244 35.29 26.88 5.49
CA VAL A 244 34.38 27.64 4.63
C VAL A 244 34.71 27.33 3.17
N VAL A 245 33.89 26.49 2.53
CA VAL A 245 33.94 26.27 1.07
C VAL A 245 33.26 27.47 0.40
N LYS A 246 34.04 28.29 -0.31
CA LYS A 246 33.54 29.33 -1.22
C LYS A 246 32.85 28.66 -2.42
N ILE A 247 31.54 28.80 -2.51
CA ILE A 247 30.76 28.41 -3.69
C ILE A 247 30.77 29.59 -4.66
N ASN A 248 31.29 29.37 -5.86
CA ASN A 248 31.26 30.35 -6.95
C ASN A 248 29.83 30.48 -7.51
N GLU A 249 29.35 31.72 -7.62
CA GLU A 249 28.11 32.07 -8.31
C GLU A 249 28.19 31.71 -9.80
N PRO A 250 27.24 30.94 -10.36
CA PRO A 250 27.14 30.76 -11.79
C PRO A 250 26.53 32.01 -12.46
N ALA A 251 27.09 32.34 -13.63
CA ALA A 251 26.70 33.49 -14.45
C ALA A 251 25.22 33.45 -14.91
N PRO A 252 24.58 34.61 -15.13
CA PRO A 252 23.18 34.68 -15.54
C PRO A 252 22.99 34.15 -16.97
N LEU A 253 22.10 33.17 -17.12
CA LEU A 253 21.61 32.68 -18.41
C LEU A 253 20.66 33.71 -19.03
N GLN A 254 20.99 34.14 -20.25
CA GLN A 254 20.12 34.97 -21.08
C GLN A 254 19.00 34.10 -21.65
N LEU A 255 17.74 34.41 -21.32
CA LEU A 255 16.57 33.81 -21.96
C LEU A 255 16.36 34.50 -23.32
N GLU A 256 16.45 33.72 -24.40
CA GLU A 256 15.88 34.10 -25.70
C GLU A 256 14.37 33.87 -25.67
N GLU A 257 13.61 34.93 -25.94
CA GLU A 257 12.14 34.90 -26.07
C GLU A 257 11.74 34.16 -27.35
N ILE A 258 11.03 33.05 -27.19
CA ILE A 258 10.40 32.32 -28.30
C ILE A 258 9.02 32.96 -28.55
N PRO A 259 8.71 33.44 -29.77
CA PRO A 259 7.43 34.07 -30.06
C PRO A 259 6.30 33.04 -30.07
N TYR A 260 5.27 33.27 -29.27
CA TYR A 260 4.02 32.50 -29.30
C TYR A 260 3.20 32.89 -30.54
N PRO A 261 2.68 31.92 -31.31
CA PRO A 261 1.69 32.21 -32.34
C PRO A 261 0.36 32.58 -31.67
N THR A 262 0.01 33.85 -31.76
CA THR A 262 -1.34 34.37 -31.50
C THR A 262 -2.23 34.06 -32.70
N SER A 263 -3.08 33.06 -32.57
CA SER A 263 -4.26 32.90 -33.43
C SER A 263 -5.40 32.32 -32.59
N GLU A 264 -6.29 33.21 -32.14
CA GLU A 264 -7.49 32.94 -31.34
C GLU A 264 -8.76 32.67 -32.18
N ASP A 265 -8.65 32.51 -33.51
CA ASP A 265 -9.81 32.26 -34.37
C ASP A 265 -9.71 30.87 -35.01
N GLU A 266 -10.54 29.92 -34.53
CA GLU A 266 -11.05 28.69 -35.20
C GLU A 266 -11.19 27.47 -34.26
N LEU A 267 -11.94 27.60 -33.16
CA LEU A 267 -12.36 26.41 -32.37
C LEU A 267 -13.80 26.55 -31.86
N THR A 268 -14.73 26.64 -32.81
CA THR A 268 -16.17 26.54 -32.56
C THR A 268 -16.81 25.63 -33.61
N ASP A 269 -16.62 24.31 -33.53
CA ASP A 269 -17.60 23.33 -34.06
C ASP A 269 -17.35 21.84 -33.74
N TRP A 270 -16.86 21.50 -32.54
CA TRP A 270 -16.76 20.08 -32.12
C TRP A 270 -17.99 19.69 -31.30
N ASP A 271 -19.15 19.62 -31.96
CA ASP A 271 -20.33 18.90 -31.47
C ASP A 271 -20.00 17.40 -31.39
N SER A 272 -19.34 17.02 -30.29
CA SER A 272 -18.82 15.68 -30.04
C SER A 272 -19.83 14.86 -29.26
N THR A 273 -21.01 14.68 -29.83
CA THR A 273 -21.91 13.59 -29.45
C THR A 273 -21.45 12.30 -30.16
N VAL A 274 -20.17 11.93 -29.98
CA VAL A 274 -19.66 10.64 -30.46
C VAL A 274 -20.07 9.62 -29.41
N GLU A 275 -21.23 9.01 -29.63
CA GLU A 275 -21.68 7.82 -28.93
C GLU A 275 -20.64 6.72 -29.19
N LEU A 276 -19.68 6.58 -28.26
CA LEU A 276 -18.61 5.59 -28.33
C LEU A 276 -19.26 4.20 -28.38
N GLN A 277 -19.39 3.65 -29.58
CA GLN A 277 -19.83 2.27 -29.72
C GLN A 277 -18.83 1.39 -28.98
N PRO A 278 -19.30 0.50 -28.09
CA PRO A 278 -18.43 -0.40 -27.35
C PRO A 278 -17.59 -1.18 -28.36
N ILE A 279 -16.26 -1.07 -28.23
CA ILE A 279 -15.32 -1.76 -29.11
C ILE A 279 -15.70 -3.24 -29.08
N PRO A 280 -16.06 -3.85 -30.22
CA PRO A 280 -16.43 -5.25 -30.25
C PRO A 280 -15.26 -6.08 -29.72
N ARG A 281 -15.49 -6.83 -28.64
CA ARG A 281 -14.50 -7.76 -28.07
C ARG A 281 -13.99 -8.67 -29.17
N THR A 282 -12.69 -8.95 -29.17
CA THR A 282 -12.15 -9.88 -30.17
C THR A 282 -12.82 -11.26 -29.99
N PRO A 283 -13.11 -11.99 -31.08
CA PRO A 283 -13.77 -13.29 -30.99
C PRO A 283 -13.05 -14.31 -30.08
N ILE A 284 -11.75 -14.12 -29.88
CA ILE A 284 -10.89 -14.97 -29.04
C ILE A 284 -11.18 -14.73 -27.55
N GLU A 285 -11.23 -13.48 -27.09
CA GLU A 285 -11.56 -13.15 -25.70
C GLU A 285 -12.98 -13.61 -25.33
N ALA A 286 -13.93 -13.50 -26.25
CA ALA A 286 -15.30 -13.95 -26.03
C ALA A 286 -15.41 -15.48 -25.91
N ALA A 287 -14.58 -16.23 -26.66
CA ALA A 287 -14.55 -17.69 -26.59
C ALA A 287 -13.92 -18.20 -25.29
N GLU A 288 -12.86 -17.55 -24.81
CA GLU A 288 -12.22 -17.89 -23.53
C GLU A 288 -13.12 -17.57 -22.33
N GLU A 289 -13.82 -16.43 -22.36
CA GLU A 289 -14.80 -16.08 -21.33
C GLU A 289 -15.98 -17.06 -21.32
N ALA A 290 -16.44 -17.52 -22.48
CA ALA A 290 -17.47 -18.56 -22.59
C ALA A 290 -17.01 -19.93 -22.06
N LEU A 291 -15.74 -20.30 -22.28
CA LEU A 291 -15.17 -21.54 -21.77
C LEU A 291 -15.04 -21.51 -20.23
N VAL A 292 -14.58 -20.38 -19.68
CA VAL A 292 -14.47 -20.19 -18.22
C VAL A 292 -15.86 -20.12 -17.57
N ALA A 293 -16.85 -19.51 -18.23
CA ALA A 293 -18.24 -19.49 -17.77
C ALA A 293 -18.88 -20.89 -17.75
N GLN A 294 -18.45 -21.82 -18.61
CA GLN A 294 -18.89 -23.21 -18.63
C GLN A 294 -18.22 -24.09 -17.58
N THR A 295 -17.19 -23.59 -16.89
CA THR A 295 -16.54 -24.36 -15.82
C THR A 295 -17.45 -24.42 -14.59
N ASP A 296 -18.13 -25.54 -14.36
CA ASP A 296 -19.09 -25.64 -13.26
C ASP A 296 -18.44 -25.59 -11.86
N SER A 297 -17.17 -26.00 -11.73
CA SER A 297 -16.52 -26.13 -10.42
C SER A 297 -15.74 -24.89 -9.99
N ASP A 298 -16.07 -24.36 -8.81
CA ASP A 298 -15.28 -23.32 -8.13
C ASP A 298 -13.81 -23.72 -7.95
N ARG A 299 -13.54 -25.02 -7.76
CA ARG A 299 -12.18 -25.53 -7.61
C ARG A 299 -11.33 -25.25 -8.86
N THR A 300 -11.90 -25.49 -10.04
CA THR A 300 -11.20 -25.25 -11.30
C THR A 300 -10.95 -23.75 -11.52
N LEU A 301 -11.89 -22.90 -11.10
CA LEU A 301 -11.69 -21.45 -11.14
C LEU A 301 -10.55 -21.00 -10.21
N PHE A 302 -10.45 -21.56 -9.00
CA PHE A 302 -9.30 -21.29 -8.12
C PHE A 302 -7.98 -21.82 -8.70
N GLU A 303 -7.98 -22.99 -9.33
CA GLU A 303 -6.79 -23.53 -10.00
C GLU A 303 -6.34 -22.63 -11.18
N LEU A 304 -7.28 -22.15 -12.00
CA LEU A 304 -7.02 -21.18 -13.07
C LEU A 304 -6.53 -19.83 -12.52
N LEU A 305 -7.16 -19.29 -11.47
CA LEU A 305 -6.72 -18.05 -10.85
C LEU A 305 -5.32 -18.17 -10.21
N ALA A 306 -4.97 -19.35 -9.70
CA ALA A 306 -3.68 -19.58 -9.06
C ALA A 306 -2.52 -19.78 -10.04
N LYS A 307 -2.78 -20.45 -11.18
CA LYS A 307 -1.76 -21.02 -12.08
C LYS A 307 -1.91 -20.63 -13.56
N GLY A 308 -3.02 -20.03 -13.96
CA GLY A 308 -3.26 -19.63 -15.34
C GLY A 308 -2.39 -18.46 -15.78
N ASP A 309 -2.39 -18.17 -17.07
CA ASP A 309 -1.85 -16.91 -17.61
C ASP A 309 -2.71 -15.69 -17.22
N ASP A 310 -2.28 -14.49 -17.56
CA ASP A 310 -2.96 -13.25 -17.15
C ASP A 310 -4.43 -13.19 -17.64
N ALA A 311 -4.69 -13.69 -18.86
CA ALA A 311 -6.05 -13.72 -19.43
C ALA A 311 -6.94 -14.70 -18.67
N GLN A 312 -6.44 -15.91 -18.40
CA GLN A 312 -7.12 -16.93 -17.61
C GLN A 312 -7.36 -16.48 -16.17
N GLN A 313 -6.36 -15.85 -15.53
CA GLN A 313 -6.49 -15.33 -14.18
C GLN A 313 -7.56 -14.24 -14.11
N GLN A 314 -7.57 -13.30 -15.06
CA GLN A 314 -8.57 -12.24 -15.09
C GLN A 314 -9.98 -12.77 -15.38
N SER A 315 -10.11 -13.78 -16.23
CA SER A 315 -11.39 -14.46 -16.49
C SER A 315 -11.89 -15.24 -15.26
N ALA A 316 -11.01 -16.00 -14.62
CA ALA A 316 -11.32 -16.75 -13.40
C ALA A 316 -11.68 -15.82 -12.23
N ALA A 317 -10.95 -14.71 -12.04
CA ALA A 317 -11.26 -13.71 -11.02
C ALA A 317 -12.66 -13.09 -11.24
N ARG A 318 -13.01 -12.75 -12.48
CA ARG A 318 -14.37 -12.27 -12.84
C ARG A 318 -15.43 -13.32 -12.52
N ALA A 319 -15.22 -14.57 -12.92
CA ALA A 319 -16.17 -15.66 -12.66
C ALA A 319 -16.37 -15.93 -11.16
N LEU A 320 -15.29 -15.94 -10.37
CA LEU A 320 -15.35 -16.08 -8.91
C LEU A 320 -16.09 -14.89 -8.25
N SER A 321 -15.82 -13.67 -8.72
CA SER A 321 -16.52 -12.47 -8.25
C SER A 321 -18.03 -12.56 -8.50
N GLN A 322 -18.45 -12.98 -9.70
CA GLN A 322 -19.85 -13.21 -10.06
C GLN A 322 -20.52 -14.29 -9.20
N ARG A 323 -19.76 -15.28 -8.71
CA ARG A 323 -20.24 -16.32 -7.77
C ARG A 323 -20.28 -15.86 -6.31
N GLY A 324 -19.89 -14.62 -6.05
CA GLY A 324 -19.93 -13.98 -4.74
C GLY A 324 -18.67 -14.15 -3.92
N TYR A 325 -17.52 -14.55 -4.50
CA TYR A 325 -16.25 -14.61 -3.76
C TYR A 325 -15.56 -13.24 -3.61
N GLY A 326 -16.11 -12.17 -4.19
CA GLY A 326 -15.48 -10.85 -4.19
C GLY A 326 -14.29 -10.77 -5.17
N SER A 327 -13.37 -9.84 -4.92
CA SER A 327 -12.18 -9.62 -5.77
C SER A 327 -11.03 -10.53 -5.34
N ALA A 328 -11.15 -11.82 -5.63
CA ALA A 328 -10.15 -12.84 -5.32
C ALA A 328 -8.83 -12.58 -6.06
N SER A 329 -7.70 -12.60 -5.34
CA SER A 329 -6.36 -12.50 -5.94
C SER A 329 -5.76 -13.87 -6.25
N PRO A 330 -4.74 -13.96 -7.13
CA PRO A 330 -3.98 -15.19 -7.38
C PRO A 330 -3.38 -15.80 -6.10
N LEU A 331 -2.99 -14.96 -5.13
CA LEU A 331 -2.47 -15.41 -3.84
C LEU A 331 -3.56 -16.12 -3.02
N ASP A 332 -4.76 -15.55 -2.94
CA ASP A 332 -5.87 -16.16 -2.18
C ASP A 332 -6.25 -17.52 -2.76
N ALA A 333 -6.25 -17.61 -4.10
CA ALA A 333 -6.51 -18.86 -4.82
C ALA A 333 -5.43 -19.91 -4.56
N ARG A 334 -4.13 -19.52 -4.57
CA ARG A 334 -3.02 -20.42 -4.21
C ARG A 334 -3.14 -20.94 -2.80
N MET A 335 -3.51 -20.08 -1.84
CA MET A 335 -3.74 -20.49 -0.46
C MET A 335 -4.92 -21.46 -0.38
N MET A 336 -6.04 -21.19 -1.05
CA MET A 336 -7.23 -22.04 -1.07
C MET A 336 -6.95 -23.46 -1.58
N ILE A 337 -6.13 -23.60 -2.62
CA ILE A 337 -5.79 -24.91 -3.21
C ILE A 337 -4.48 -25.50 -2.66
N SER A 338 -3.83 -24.82 -1.70
CA SER A 338 -2.55 -25.26 -1.14
C SER A 338 -2.73 -26.63 -0.47
N PRO A 339 -1.81 -27.59 -0.66
CA PRO A 339 -1.81 -28.82 0.12
C PRO A 339 -1.53 -28.56 1.60
N SER A 340 -0.85 -27.47 1.94
CA SER A 340 -0.52 -27.06 3.31
C SER A 340 -1.78 -26.66 4.08
N THR A 341 -2.09 -27.41 5.14
CA THR A 341 -3.16 -27.05 6.09
C THR A 341 -2.92 -25.67 6.70
N THR A 342 -1.66 -25.32 6.98
CA THR A 342 -1.28 -24.02 7.57
C THR A 342 -1.65 -22.85 6.65
N ASP A 343 -1.45 -22.98 5.35
CA ASP A 343 -1.79 -21.91 4.39
C ASP A 343 -3.30 -21.71 4.33
N ARG A 344 -4.08 -22.81 4.32
CA ARG A 344 -5.55 -22.76 4.31
C ARG A 344 -6.13 -22.22 5.61
N VAL A 345 -5.48 -22.46 6.75
CA VAL A 345 -5.83 -21.81 8.03
C VAL A 345 -5.50 -20.31 7.98
N ALA A 346 -4.33 -19.93 7.48
CA ALA A 346 -3.94 -18.51 7.34
C ALA A 346 -4.90 -17.74 6.42
N LEU A 347 -5.44 -18.41 5.40
CA LEU A 347 -6.46 -17.85 4.52
C LEU A 347 -7.72 -17.46 5.27
N VAL A 348 -8.15 -18.22 6.29
CA VAL A 348 -9.31 -17.86 7.12
C VAL A 348 -9.11 -16.49 7.78
N SER A 349 -7.95 -16.26 8.42
CA SER A 349 -7.65 -14.97 9.05
C SER A 349 -7.59 -13.82 8.04
N ARG A 350 -7.04 -14.09 6.84
CA ARG A 350 -6.98 -13.12 5.75
C ARG A 350 -8.36 -12.77 5.21
N VAL A 351 -9.25 -13.75 5.03
CA VAL A 351 -10.65 -13.53 4.59
C VAL A 351 -11.41 -12.62 5.57
N MET A 352 -11.13 -12.74 6.88
CA MET A 352 -11.77 -11.90 7.89
C MET A 352 -11.27 -10.46 7.91
N THR A 353 -10.06 -10.18 7.41
CA THR A 353 -9.44 -8.85 7.45
C THR A 353 -9.36 -8.18 6.08
N ALA A 354 -9.45 -8.93 4.99
CA ALA A 354 -9.37 -8.42 3.63
C ALA A 354 -10.74 -7.91 3.15
N PRO A 355 -10.93 -6.60 2.93
CA PRO A 355 -12.23 -6.02 2.59
C PRO A 355 -12.73 -6.40 1.19
N ARG A 356 -11.84 -6.95 0.35
CA ARG A 356 -12.13 -7.35 -1.04
C ARG A 356 -12.73 -8.74 -1.16
N LEU A 357 -12.53 -9.58 -0.15
CA LEU A 357 -13.07 -10.93 -0.12
C LEU A 357 -14.44 -10.88 0.52
N GLU A 358 -15.40 -11.62 -0.02
CA GLU A 358 -16.71 -11.76 0.61
C GLU A 358 -16.62 -12.87 1.66
N PRO A 359 -16.64 -12.56 2.98
CA PRO A 359 -16.28 -13.55 3.97
C PRO A 359 -17.26 -14.73 4.03
N THR A 360 -18.54 -14.50 3.72
CA THR A 360 -19.59 -15.53 3.82
C THR A 360 -19.27 -16.74 2.93
N LYS A 361 -19.01 -16.51 1.64
CA LYS A 361 -18.72 -17.55 0.65
C LYS A 361 -17.40 -18.25 0.92
N TRP A 362 -16.36 -17.48 1.24
CA TRP A 362 -15.03 -18.04 1.52
C TRP A 362 -15.03 -18.92 2.77
N LEU A 363 -15.58 -18.43 3.89
CA LEU A 363 -15.64 -19.19 5.13
C LEU A 363 -16.54 -20.42 4.99
N TRP A 364 -17.67 -20.30 4.29
CA TRP A 364 -18.54 -21.45 4.03
C TRP A 364 -17.84 -22.54 3.22
N ARG A 365 -17.05 -22.14 2.21
CA ARG A 365 -16.23 -23.07 1.42
C ARG A 365 -15.18 -23.77 2.30
N LEU A 366 -14.46 -23.02 3.13
CA LEU A 366 -13.42 -23.54 4.04
C LEU A 366 -14.01 -24.37 5.19
N ALA A 367 -15.26 -24.14 5.58
CA ALA A 367 -15.97 -24.99 6.55
C ALA A 367 -16.22 -26.43 6.01
N HIS A 368 -16.05 -26.65 4.70
CA HIS A 368 -16.11 -27.98 4.06
C HIS A 368 -14.72 -28.51 3.67
N ASP A 369 -13.65 -27.92 4.18
CA ASP A 369 -12.27 -28.37 3.89
C ASP A 369 -12.05 -29.81 4.38
N PRO A 370 -11.27 -30.64 3.67
CA PRO A 370 -10.94 -31.99 4.14
C PRO A 370 -10.22 -32.01 5.51
N ALA A 371 -9.44 -30.98 5.85
CA ALA A 371 -8.74 -30.90 7.13
C ALA A 371 -9.62 -30.30 8.23
N GLY A 372 -9.80 -31.02 9.33
CA GLY A 372 -10.63 -30.57 10.45
C GLY A 372 -10.14 -29.28 11.11
N GLU A 373 -8.84 -28.98 11.06
CA GLU A 373 -8.27 -27.73 11.55
C GLU A 373 -8.73 -26.51 10.74
N VAL A 374 -8.79 -26.63 9.41
CA VAL A 374 -9.28 -25.56 8.52
C VAL A 374 -10.78 -25.38 8.75
N ARG A 375 -11.55 -26.47 8.88
CA ARG A 375 -12.98 -26.41 9.19
C ARG A 375 -13.25 -25.70 10.52
N ALA A 376 -12.54 -26.06 11.58
CA ALA A 376 -12.67 -25.42 12.89
C ALA A 376 -12.33 -23.92 12.84
N ALA A 377 -11.24 -23.55 12.17
CA ALA A 377 -10.87 -22.15 11.97
C ALA A 377 -11.96 -21.37 11.22
N ALA A 378 -12.46 -21.95 10.12
CA ALA A 378 -13.53 -21.34 9.33
C ALA A 378 -14.80 -21.12 10.16
N LEU A 379 -15.26 -22.14 10.92
CA LEU A 379 -16.41 -22.05 11.82
C LEU A 379 -16.24 -20.97 12.90
N SER A 380 -15.04 -20.83 13.46
CA SER A 380 -14.74 -19.71 14.36
C SER A 380 -14.85 -18.36 13.64
N GLY A 381 -14.41 -18.27 12.37
CA GLY A 381 -14.64 -17.10 11.51
C GLY A 381 -16.12 -16.78 11.32
N ILE A 382 -16.94 -17.81 11.02
CA ILE A 382 -18.41 -17.67 10.89
C ILE A 382 -19.01 -17.13 12.18
N ARG A 383 -18.62 -17.71 13.32
CA ARG A 383 -19.06 -17.27 14.64
C ARG A 383 -18.78 -15.77 14.87
N THR A 384 -17.61 -15.28 14.43
CA THR A 384 -17.24 -13.87 14.58
C THR A 384 -17.92 -12.91 13.59
N SER A 385 -18.49 -13.41 12.48
CA SER A 385 -19.17 -12.55 11.50
C SER A 385 -20.49 -11.97 12.01
N GLY A 386 -21.12 -12.63 12.98
CA GLY A 386 -22.41 -12.23 13.55
C GLY A 386 -23.62 -12.51 12.65
N ASN A 387 -23.44 -13.19 11.52
CA ASN A 387 -24.55 -13.56 10.63
C ASN A 387 -25.33 -14.75 11.23
N ALA A 388 -26.54 -14.48 11.74
CA ALA A 388 -27.37 -15.47 12.43
C ALA A 388 -27.73 -16.69 11.57
N GLU A 389 -28.09 -16.48 10.30
CA GLU A 389 -28.43 -17.57 9.37
C GLU A 389 -27.21 -18.49 9.13
N MET A 390 -26.04 -17.87 8.98
CA MET A 390 -24.80 -18.59 8.76
C MET A 390 -24.35 -19.35 10.02
N ILE A 391 -24.57 -18.78 11.21
CA ILE A 391 -24.28 -19.43 12.50
C ILE A 391 -25.15 -20.68 12.69
N GLU A 392 -26.44 -20.62 12.35
CA GLU A 392 -27.33 -21.78 12.43
C GLU A 392 -26.90 -22.89 11.46
N ALA A 393 -26.61 -22.53 10.21
CA ALA A 393 -26.12 -23.49 9.21
C ALA A 393 -24.76 -24.11 9.61
N ALA A 394 -23.87 -23.30 10.17
CA ALA A 394 -22.56 -23.74 10.67
C ALA A 394 -22.68 -24.68 11.88
N TYR A 395 -23.66 -24.45 12.76
CA TYR A 395 -23.93 -25.34 13.88
C TYR A 395 -24.39 -26.72 13.42
N GLU A 396 -25.33 -26.79 12.47
CA GLU A 396 -25.79 -28.05 11.88
C GLU A 396 -24.67 -28.82 11.18
N LEU A 397 -23.77 -28.11 10.49
CA LEU A 397 -22.59 -28.69 9.88
C LEU A 397 -21.64 -29.28 10.94
N ALA A 398 -21.35 -28.52 12.00
CA ALA A 398 -20.41 -28.90 13.04
C ALA A 398 -20.90 -30.09 13.90
N LEU A 399 -22.21 -30.26 14.08
CA LEU A 399 -22.78 -31.41 14.80
C LEU A 399 -22.52 -32.76 14.11
N ARG A 400 -22.32 -32.75 12.80
CA ARG A 400 -22.11 -33.96 11.99
C ARG A 400 -20.64 -34.26 11.75
N ASP A 401 -19.75 -33.40 12.22
CA ASP A 401 -18.31 -33.53 12.02
C ASP A 401 -17.70 -34.55 12.98
N ALA A 402 -16.74 -35.32 12.48
CA ALA A 402 -16.02 -36.30 13.29
C ALA A 402 -14.83 -35.71 14.06
N ASP A 403 -14.36 -34.51 13.68
CA ASP A 403 -13.21 -33.87 14.31
C ASP A 403 -13.60 -33.23 15.67
N PRO A 404 -12.90 -33.56 16.78
CA PRO A 404 -13.22 -33.02 18.10
C PRO A 404 -13.05 -31.49 18.20
N ARG A 405 -12.19 -30.89 17.38
CA ARG A 405 -12.01 -29.43 17.33
C ARG A 405 -13.24 -28.76 16.75
N VAL A 406 -13.83 -29.34 15.70
CA VAL A 406 -15.08 -28.87 15.10
C VAL A 406 -16.25 -29.04 16.08
N ALA A 407 -16.30 -30.17 16.81
CA ALA A 407 -17.30 -30.37 17.87
C ALA A 407 -17.21 -29.31 18.98
N THR A 408 -16.01 -28.83 19.29
CA THR A 408 -15.82 -27.72 20.25
C THR A 408 -16.44 -26.42 19.74
N GLU A 409 -16.30 -26.11 18.44
CA GLU A 409 -16.95 -24.95 17.83
C GLU A 409 -18.49 -25.08 17.80
N ALA A 410 -19.03 -26.29 17.63
CA ALA A 410 -20.49 -26.51 17.71
C ALA A 410 -21.08 -26.05 19.04
N HIS A 411 -20.39 -26.32 20.16
CA HIS A 411 -20.81 -25.86 21.48
C HIS A 411 -20.80 -24.33 21.60
N GLN A 412 -19.82 -23.66 21.00
CA GLN A 412 -19.72 -22.19 21.00
C GLN A 412 -20.80 -21.54 20.13
N LEU A 413 -21.05 -22.08 18.93
CA LEU A 413 -22.11 -21.62 18.03
C LEU A 413 -23.49 -21.72 18.70
N ARG A 414 -23.77 -22.86 19.37
CA ARG A 414 -25.03 -23.05 20.13
C ARG A 414 -25.22 -22.00 21.22
N ALA A 415 -24.15 -21.54 21.86
CA ALA A 415 -24.22 -20.53 22.90
C ALA A 415 -24.65 -19.16 22.35
N MET A 416 -24.32 -18.83 21.10
CA MET A 416 -24.71 -17.57 20.46
C MET A 416 -26.16 -17.55 19.96
N MET A 417 -26.78 -18.71 19.76
CA MET A 417 -28.18 -18.82 19.35
C MET A 417 -29.17 -18.68 20.50
N ARG A 418 -28.69 -18.65 21.75
CA ARG A 418 -29.49 -18.45 22.96
C ARG A 418 -29.46 -17.00 23.39
#